data_AF-A0A8G1EE31-F1
#
_entry.id   AF-A0A8G1EE31-F1
#
_cell.length_a   1.000
_cell.length_b   1.000
_cell.length_c   1.000
_cell.angle_alpha   90.00
_cell.angle_beta   90.00
_cell.angle_gamma   90.00
#
_symmetry.space_group_name_H-M   'P 1'
#
loop_
_entity.id
_entity.type
_entity.pdbx_description
1 polymer ?
#
loop_
_entity_poly.entity_id
_entity_poly.type
_entity_poly.pdbx_seq_one_letter_code
_entity_poly.pdbx_strand_id
1 'polypeptide(L)'
;MVLPMLVFGAAQAATPLDCLPPIPPAPVTDAATRIEYRTEIGQEFTAYFDEAQAYLRCLDAARAEVSEEINRAIRDYQALGPEPDG
;
A
#
# COMPACT_ATOMS: atom_id res chain seq x y z
N MET A 1 -38.38 -16.65 5.79
CA MET A 1 -36.96 -17.06 5.70
C MET A 1 -36.31 -16.19 4.63
N VAL A 2 -35.45 -15.26 5.04
CA VAL A 2 -34.67 -14.42 4.10
C VAL A 2 -33.24 -14.90 4.24
N LEU A 3 -32.68 -15.47 3.17
CA LEU A 3 -31.29 -15.92 3.13
C LEU A 3 -30.41 -14.67 2.98
N PRO A 4 -29.44 -14.41 3.87
CA PRO A 4 -28.53 -13.29 3.65
C PRO A 4 -27.58 -13.68 2.51
N MET A 5 -27.55 -12.85 1.46
CA MET A 5 -26.52 -12.92 0.42
C MET A 5 -25.17 -12.69 1.08
N LEU A 6 -24.37 -13.75 1.21
CA LEU A 6 -22.94 -13.65 1.50
C LEU A 6 -22.25 -13.12 0.24
N VAL A 7 -22.00 -11.82 0.21
CA VAL A 7 -21.12 -11.19 -0.76
C VAL A 7 -19.70 -11.58 -0.37
N PHE A 8 -19.16 -12.63 -1.01
CA PHE A 8 -17.72 -12.88 -1.02
C PHE A 8 -17.08 -11.76 -1.85
N GLY A 9 -16.65 -10.69 -1.18
CA GLY A 9 -15.73 -9.74 -1.79
C GLY A 9 -14.44 -10.49 -2.11
N ALA A 10 -14.15 -10.72 -3.38
CA ALA A 10 -12.81 -11.08 -3.79
C ALA A 10 -11.92 -9.91 -3.36
N ALA A 11 -11.10 -10.10 -2.32
CA ALA A 11 -10.05 -9.16 -1.99
C ALA A 11 -9.15 -9.08 -3.23
N GLN A 12 -9.21 -7.95 -3.92
CA GLN A 12 -8.32 -7.66 -5.02
C GLN A 12 -6.93 -7.63 -4.40
N ALA A 13 -6.09 -8.57 -4.84
CA ALA A 13 -4.67 -8.58 -4.57
C ALA A 13 -4.10 -7.19 -4.91
N ALA A 14 -3.64 -6.46 -3.90
CA ALA A 14 -3.02 -5.17 -4.12
C ALA A 14 -1.56 -5.47 -4.48
N THR A 15 -1.23 -5.39 -5.77
CA THR A 15 0.15 -5.58 -6.18
C THR A 15 0.94 -4.30 -5.88
N PRO A 16 2.27 -4.37 -5.69
CA PRO A 16 3.09 -3.18 -5.48
C PRO A 16 2.98 -2.15 -6.61
N LEU A 17 2.60 -2.60 -7.82
CA LEU A 17 2.35 -1.75 -8.98
C LEU A 17 1.12 -0.86 -8.80
N ASP A 18 0.21 -1.20 -7.90
CA ASP A 18 -1.03 -0.46 -7.63
C ASP A 18 -0.81 0.68 -6.61
N CYS A 19 0.34 0.71 -5.94
CA CYS A 19 0.66 1.75 -4.96
C CYS A 19 1.37 2.92 -5.64
N LEU A 20 0.68 4.06 -5.78
CA LEU A 20 1.27 5.27 -6.36
C LEU A 20 1.88 6.17 -5.27
N PRO A 21 3.18 6.51 -5.34
CA PRO A 21 3.79 7.44 -4.39
C PRO A 21 3.26 8.87 -4.63
N PRO A 22 2.94 9.63 -3.57
CA PRO A 22 2.55 11.02 -3.71
C PRO A 22 3.73 11.91 -4.11
N ILE A 23 3.43 13.03 -4.75
CA ILE A 23 4.43 14.02 -5.15
C ILE A 23 4.56 15.06 -4.02
N PRO A 24 5.75 15.29 -3.47
CA PRO A 24 5.96 16.33 -2.47
C PRO A 24 5.64 17.73 -3.03
N PRO A 25 5.02 18.63 -2.25
CA PRO A 25 4.85 20.02 -2.63
C PRO A 25 6.21 20.70 -2.88
N ALA A 26 6.28 21.60 -3.85
CA ALA A 26 7.48 22.37 -4.11
C ALA A 26 7.77 23.34 -2.95
N PRO A 27 9.04 23.50 -2.54
CA PRO A 27 9.37 24.42 -1.46
C PRO A 27 9.14 25.88 -1.89
N VAL A 28 8.37 26.62 -1.09
CA VAL A 28 8.19 28.06 -1.26
C VAL A 28 9.29 28.81 -0.51
N THR A 29 10.28 29.31 -1.24
CA THR A 29 11.49 29.94 -0.66
C THR A 29 11.32 31.43 -0.37
N ASP A 30 10.38 32.11 -1.02
CA ASP A 30 10.08 33.51 -0.74
C ASP A 30 9.32 33.72 0.57
N ALA A 31 9.79 34.66 1.39
CA ALA A 31 9.24 34.89 2.72
C ALA A 31 7.90 35.63 2.69
N ALA A 32 7.71 36.58 1.77
CA ALA A 32 6.45 37.30 1.63
C ALA A 32 5.33 36.35 1.22
N THR A 33 5.59 35.52 0.20
CA THR A 33 4.68 34.48 -0.29
C THR A 33 4.31 33.49 0.81
N ARG A 34 5.27 33.03 1.62
CA ARG A 34 4.96 32.13 2.76
C ARG A 34 4.10 32.76 3.84
N ILE A 35 4.18 34.08 4.03
CA ILE A 35 3.35 34.78 5.01
C ILE A 35 1.95 34.97 4.46
N GLU A 36 1.84 35.41 3.20
CA GLU A 36 0.58 35.67 2.53
C GLU A 36 -0.25 34.39 2.33
N TYR A 37 0.37 33.31 1.87
CA TYR A 37 -0.30 32.06 1.49
C TYR A 37 -0.07 30.92 2.51
N ARG A 38 0.15 31.26 3.78
CA ARG A 38 0.52 30.27 4.81
C ARG A 38 -0.50 29.14 4.93
N THR A 39 -1.78 29.47 4.82
CA THR A 39 -2.87 28.51 5.00
C THR A 39 -2.93 27.53 3.83
N GLU A 40 -2.86 28.05 2.61
CA GLU A 40 -2.91 27.30 1.36
C GLU A 40 -1.70 26.38 1.25
N ILE A 41 -0.49 26.91 1.49
CA ILE A 41 0.73 26.10 1.55
C ILE A 41 0.57 25.02 2.61
N GLY A 42 0.05 25.34 3.80
CA GLY A 42 -0.20 24.35 4.85
C GLY A 42 -1.13 23.21 4.39
N GLN A 43 -2.19 23.54 3.64
CA GLN A 43 -3.14 22.56 3.11
C GLN A 43 -2.49 21.62 2.08
N GLU A 44 -1.61 22.12 1.21
CA GLU A 44 -0.88 21.27 0.26
C GLU A 44 0.01 20.25 0.99
N PHE A 45 0.69 20.67 2.06
CA PHE A 45 1.50 19.75 2.87
C PHE A 45 0.64 18.73 3.62
N THR A 46 -0.50 19.15 4.19
CA THR A 46 -1.45 18.22 4.82
C THR A 46 -1.96 17.18 3.83
N ALA A 47 -2.37 17.60 2.62
CA ALA A 47 -2.80 16.68 1.57
C ALA A 47 -1.71 15.67 1.20
N TYR A 48 -0.47 16.13 1.01
CA TYR A 48 0.66 15.25 0.77
C TYR A 48 0.86 14.22 1.89
N PHE A 49 0.74 14.62 3.16
CA PHE A 49 0.91 13.69 4.28
C PHE A 49 -0.20 12.64 4.34
N ASP A 50 -1.45 13.01 4.06
CA ASP A 50 -2.56 12.07 4.00
C ASP A 50 -2.39 11.06 2.87
N GLU A 51 -1.97 11.52 1.69
CA GLU A 51 -1.64 10.66 0.54
C GLU A 51 -0.43 9.76 0.84
N ALA A 52 0.61 10.27 1.52
CA ALA A 52 1.77 9.47 1.91
C ALA A 52 1.39 8.34 2.86
N GLN A 53 0.50 8.61 3.82
CA GLN A 53 -0.02 7.54 4.68
C GLN A 53 -0.85 6.52 3.88
N ALA A 54 -1.64 6.96 2.90
CA ALA A 54 -2.38 6.05 2.03
C ALA A 54 -1.45 5.14 1.22
N TYR A 55 -0.38 5.71 0.66
CA TYR A 55 0.65 4.99 -0.06
C TYR A 55 1.33 3.93 0.82
N LEU A 56 1.73 4.29 2.06
CA LEU A 56 2.35 3.33 2.97
C LEU A 56 1.40 2.19 3.37
N ARG A 57 0.13 2.48 3.63
CA ARG A 57 -0.88 1.44 3.89
C ARG A 57 -1.05 0.49 2.70
N CYS A 58 -0.99 1.02 1.47
CA CYS A 58 -1.00 0.20 0.27
C CYS A 58 0.21 -0.75 0.21
N LEU A 59 1.42 -0.21 0.46
CA LEU A 59 2.64 -1.02 0.46
C LEU A 59 2.63 -2.11 1.54
N ASP A 60 2.09 -1.81 2.72
CA ASP A 60 1.96 -2.80 3.80
C ASP A 60 1.01 -3.95 3.39
N ALA A 61 -0.10 -3.64 2.71
CA ALA A 61 -1.00 -4.65 2.19
C ALA A 61 -0.34 -5.51 1.10
N ALA A 62 0.34 -4.89 0.14
CA ALA A 62 1.08 -5.59 -0.92
C ALA A 62 2.17 -6.50 -0.33
N ARG A 63 2.88 -6.03 0.70
CA ARG A 63 3.87 -6.81 1.43
C ARG A 63 3.26 -8.03 2.12
N ALA A 64 2.10 -7.87 2.76
CA ALA A 64 1.42 -8.96 3.44
C ALA A 64 1.05 -10.07 2.45
N GLU A 65 0.50 -9.71 1.30
CA GLU A 65 0.14 -10.65 0.24
C GLU A 65 1.34 -11.44 -0.29
N VAL A 66 2.43 -10.75 -0.64
CA VAL A 66 3.66 -11.41 -1.11
C VAL A 66 4.22 -12.34 -0.03
N SER A 67 4.12 -11.97 1.25
CA SER A 67 4.56 -12.82 2.36
C SER A 67 3.72 -14.10 2.48
N GLU A 68 2.42 -14.03 2.24
CA GLU A 68 1.55 -15.20 2.21
C GLU A 68 1.94 -16.16 1.07
N GLU A 69 2.24 -15.62 -0.11
CA GLU A 69 2.64 -16.41 -1.27
C GLU A 69 4.02 -17.07 -1.07
N ILE A 70 4.98 -16.35 -0.47
CA ILE A 70 6.26 -16.93 -0.06
C ILE A 70 6.04 -18.12 0.89
N ASN A 71 5.19 -17.95 1.89
CA ASN A 71 4.90 -19.02 2.85
C ASN A 71 4.20 -20.22 2.20
N ARG A 72 3.36 -19.98 1.17
CA ARG A 72 2.76 -21.06 0.37
C ARG A 72 3.83 -21.83 -0.41
N ALA A 73 4.68 -21.11 -1.15
CA ALA A 73 5.76 -21.73 -1.92
C ALA A 73 6.72 -22.55 -1.04
N ILE A 74 7.02 -22.08 0.17
CA ILE A 74 7.84 -22.83 1.14
C ILE A 74 7.16 -24.16 1.51
N ARG A 75 5.86 -24.15 1.81
CA ARG A 75 5.12 -25.39 2.14
C ARG A 75 5.09 -26.36 0.96
N ASP A 76 4.88 -25.86 -0.24
CA ASP A 76 4.85 -26.67 -1.46
C ASP A 76 6.22 -27.32 -1.71
N TYR A 77 7.31 -26.57 -1.52
CA TYR A 77 8.67 -27.11 -1.61
C TYR A 77 8.94 -28.19 -0.56
N GLN A 78 8.54 -27.96 0.69
CA GLN A 78 8.69 -28.94 1.78
C GLN A 78 7.90 -30.23 1.52
N ALA A 79 6.77 -30.13 0.82
CA ALA A 79 5.94 -31.28 0.47
C ALA A 79 6.56 -32.21 -0.58
N LEU A 80 7.62 -31.77 -1.28
CA LEU A 80 8.35 -32.63 -2.23
C LEU A 80 9.04 -33.81 -1.53
N GLY A 81 9.30 -33.70 -0.22
CA GLY A 81 10.04 -34.70 0.53
C GLY A 81 11.53 -34.74 0.17
N PRO A 82 12.30 -35.66 0.76
CA PRO A 82 13.71 -35.85 0.41
C PRO A 82 13.84 -36.32 -1.04
N GLU A 83 14.93 -35.91 -1.70
CA GLU A 83 15.30 -36.47 -3.00
C GLU A 83 15.48 -37.99 -2.85
N PRO A 84 14.92 -38.83 -3.74
CA PRO A 84 15.11 -40.26 -3.65
C PRO A 84 16.60 -40.59 -3.75
N ASP A 85 17.11 -41.41 -2.82
CA ASP A 85 18.49 -41.90 -2.85
C ASP A 85 18.76 -42.54 -4.23
N GLY A 86 19.71 -41.97 -4.96
CA GLY A 86 20.06 -42.36 -6.33
C GLY A 86 20.64 -43.76 -6.48
#